data_AF-A0A0G4LSA2-F1
#
_entry.id   AF-A0A0G4LSA2-F1
#
_cell.length_a   1.000
_cell.length_b   1.000
_cell.length_c   1.000
_cell.angle_alpha   90.00
_cell.angle_beta   90.00
_cell.angle_gamma   90.00
#
_symmetry.space_group_name_H-M   'P 1'
#
loop_
_entity.id
_entity.type
_entity.pdbx_description
1 polymer ?
#
loop_
_entity_poly.entity_id
_entity_poly.type
_entity_poly.pdbx_seq_one_letter_code
_entity_poly.pdbx_strand_id
1 'polypeptide(L)'
;RAPHCRKTFTPRASENAEDDISADLLNAIKSANNGGTVYLPKDQLFVIDEPLDLTFLNDIHIHLEGTIQFTNNVEKWQKNAFYHPFQRSLMFWKWGGKDVRIYGEGTIDGQGQRWWNEFSGAE
;
A
#
# COMPACT_ATOMS: atom_id res chain seq x y z
N ARG A 1 -9.02 22.98 -21.38
CA ARG A 1 -7.65 22.52 -21.04
C ARG A 1 -7.47 21.17 -21.72
N ALA A 2 -6.38 20.94 -22.46
CA ALA A 2 -6.06 19.59 -22.93
C ALA A 2 -6.01 18.65 -21.71
N PRO A 3 -6.38 17.36 -21.84
CA PRO A 3 -6.19 16.41 -20.75
C PRO A 3 -4.68 16.37 -20.46
N HIS A 4 -4.25 17.03 -19.39
CA HIS A 4 -2.85 17.09 -19.01
C HIS A 4 -2.43 15.66 -18.68
N CYS A 5 -1.54 15.06 -19.48
CA CYS A 5 -0.94 13.78 -19.14
C CYS A 5 -0.21 13.93 -17.81
N ARG A 6 -0.73 13.28 -16.76
CA ARG A 6 -0.06 13.16 -15.46
C ARG A 6 1.29 12.45 -15.67
N LYS A 7 2.36 12.90 -15.00
CA LYS A 7 3.63 12.17 -15.01
C LYS A 7 3.47 10.86 -14.26
N THR A 8 3.99 9.78 -14.83
CA THR A 8 3.93 8.45 -14.25
C THR A 8 5.23 8.09 -13.54
N PHE A 9 5.10 7.52 -12.34
CA PHE A 9 6.21 6.99 -11.54
C PHE A 9 5.91 5.52 -11.21
N THR A 10 6.85 4.64 -11.48
CA THR A 10 6.71 3.20 -11.20
C THR A 10 7.82 2.80 -10.24
N PRO A 11 7.49 2.35 -9.01
CA PRO A 11 8.49 1.80 -8.11
C PRO A 11 9.04 0.49 -8.67
N ARG A 12 10.18 0.03 -8.13
CA ARG A 12 10.68 -1.31 -8.42
C ARG A 12 9.66 -2.36 -7.95
N ALA A 13 9.49 -3.43 -8.71
CA ALA A 13 8.75 -4.61 -8.27
C ALA A 13 9.60 -5.48 -7.33
N SER A 14 8.96 -6.17 -6.40
CA SER A 14 9.61 -7.16 -5.54
C SER A 14 10.13 -8.35 -6.37
N GLU A 15 11.31 -8.85 -6.02
CA GLU A 15 11.92 -10.05 -6.62
C GLU A 15 11.26 -11.34 -6.13
N ASN A 16 10.73 -11.32 -4.91
CA ASN A 16 10.07 -12.45 -4.26
C ASN A 16 9.16 -11.96 -3.11
N ALA A 17 8.53 -12.89 -2.38
CA ALA A 17 7.56 -12.59 -1.32
C ALA A 17 8.16 -11.99 -0.03
N GLU A 18 9.49 -11.94 0.10
CA GLU A 18 10.22 -11.40 1.25
C GLU A 18 10.92 -10.05 0.92
N ASP A 19 10.91 -9.65 -0.35
CA ASP A 19 11.58 -8.45 -0.84
C ASP A 19 10.70 -7.19 -0.64
N ASP A 20 10.80 -6.61 0.55
CA ASP A 20 10.07 -5.40 0.95
C ASP A 20 10.45 -4.18 0.10
N ILE A 21 9.45 -3.58 -0.56
CA ILE A 21 9.58 -2.37 -1.37
C ILE A 21 8.85 -1.17 -0.76
N SER A 22 8.49 -1.21 0.53
CA SER A 22 7.73 -0.14 1.20
C SER A 22 8.34 1.25 1.01
N ALA A 23 9.68 1.35 1.08
CA ALA A 23 10.40 2.60 0.86
C ALA A 23 10.33 3.08 -0.60
N ASP A 24 10.48 2.17 -1.57
CA ASP A 24 10.36 2.48 -3.00
C ASP A 24 8.96 2.96 -3.36
N LEU A 25 7.92 2.27 -2.85
CA LEU A 25 6.53 2.68 -3.03
C LEU A 25 6.28 4.07 -2.43
N LEU A 26 6.74 4.33 -1.20
CA LEU A 26 6.61 5.63 -0.56
C LEU A 26 7.33 6.74 -1.37
N ASN A 27 8.50 6.44 -1.93
CA ASN A 27 9.25 7.39 -2.76
C ASN A 27 8.54 7.67 -4.09
N ALA A 28 7.97 6.65 -4.74
CA ALA A 28 7.16 6.83 -5.95
C ALA A 28 5.91 7.68 -5.65
N ILE A 29 5.22 7.43 -4.54
CA ILE A 29 4.06 8.20 -4.08
C ILE A 29 4.44 9.66 -3.82
N LYS A 30 5.54 9.91 -3.10
CA LYS A 30 6.04 11.28 -2.85
C LYS A 30 6.37 12.01 -4.14
N SER A 31 6.97 11.32 -5.11
CA SER A 31 7.33 11.89 -6.42
C SER A 31 6.11 12.18 -7.30
N ALA A 32 5.08 11.33 -7.22
CA ALA A 32 3.84 11.48 -7.95
C ALA A 32 2.84 12.45 -7.29
N ASN A 33 3.05 12.81 -6.02
CA ASN A 33 2.13 13.71 -5.30
C ASN A 33 2.08 15.08 -5.99
N ASN A 34 0.91 15.72 -6.02
CA ASN A 34 0.63 16.99 -6.71
C ASN A 34 0.56 16.91 -8.24
N GLY A 35 -0.24 15.98 -8.75
CA GLY A 35 -0.66 15.92 -10.16
C GLY A 35 -0.10 14.72 -10.93
N GLY A 36 0.59 13.80 -10.28
CA GLY A 36 1.17 12.60 -10.90
C GLY A 36 0.33 11.34 -10.75
N THR A 37 0.87 10.26 -11.30
CA THR A 37 0.34 8.90 -11.21
C THR A 37 1.43 7.96 -10.71
N VAL A 38 1.16 7.17 -9.67
CA VAL A 38 1.93 5.96 -9.39
C VAL A 38 1.33 4.83 -10.21
N TYR A 39 2.13 4.15 -11.03
CA TYR A 39 1.69 3.01 -11.82
C TYR A 39 2.36 1.73 -11.32
N LEU A 40 1.54 0.75 -10.98
CA LEU A 40 1.89 -0.59 -10.50
C LEU A 40 1.43 -1.60 -11.57
N PRO A 41 2.33 -1.99 -12.50
CA PRO A 41 1.98 -2.79 -13.67
C PRO A 41 1.41 -4.18 -13.35
N LYS A 42 0.64 -4.70 -14.29
CA LYS A 42 0.15 -6.08 -14.28
C LYS A 42 1.30 -7.09 -14.19
N ASP A 43 1.02 -8.24 -13.59
CA ASP A 43 1.96 -9.36 -13.43
C ASP A 43 3.22 -9.02 -12.60
N GLN A 44 3.18 -7.92 -11.82
CA GLN A 44 4.23 -7.53 -10.89
C GLN A 44 3.75 -7.63 -9.43
N LEU A 45 4.67 -8.03 -8.56
CA LEU A 45 4.47 -8.12 -7.11
C LEU A 45 5.11 -6.92 -6.42
N PHE A 46 4.42 -6.39 -5.41
CA PHE A 46 4.84 -5.25 -4.59
C PHE A 46 4.64 -5.61 -3.12
N VAL A 47 5.67 -6.17 -2.48
CA VAL A 47 5.63 -6.60 -1.08
C VAL A 47 5.79 -5.40 -0.15
N ILE A 48 4.89 -5.30 0.83
CA ILE A 48 4.89 -4.26 1.85
C ILE A 48 5.07 -4.92 3.22
N ASP A 49 6.19 -4.62 3.87
CA ASP A 49 6.54 -5.09 5.22
C ASP A 49 6.63 -3.96 6.25
N GLU A 50 6.39 -2.70 5.86
CA GLU A 50 6.39 -1.55 6.77
C GLU A 50 5.07 -0.77 6.72
N PRO A 51 4.59 -0.24 7.87
CA PRO A 51 3.38 0.56 7.90
C PRO A 51 3.60 1.91 7.21
N LEU A 52 2.65 2.31 6.38
CA LEU A 52 2.73 3.55 5.62
C LEU A 52 1.61 4.52 6.02
N ASP A 53 2.00 5.73 6.42
CA ASP A 53 1.08 6.85 6.64
C ASP A 53 1.04 7.75 5.40
N LEU A 54 0.04 7.56 4.54
CA LEU A 54 -0.17 8.33 3.31
C LEU A 54 -1.32 9.33 3.47
N THR A 55 -1.47 9.97 4.63
CA THR A 55 -2.53 10.98 4.82
C THR A 55 -2.18 12.37 4.26
N PHE A 56 -1.00 12.53 3.67
CA PHE A 56 -0.49 13.81 3.15
C PHE A 56 -0.80 14.06 1.66
N LEU A 57 -1.60 13.20 1.01
CA LEU A 57 -1.75 13.21 -0.44
C LEU A 57 -2.56 14.41 -0.97
N ASN A 58 -2.21 14.88 -2.15
CA ASN A 58 -2.87 15.97 -2.84
C ASN A 58 -2.80 15.75 -4.36
N ASP A 59 -3.95 15.55 -5.00
CA ASP A 59 -4.10 15.34 -6.44
C ASP A 59 -3.19 14.22 -6.99
N ILE A 60 -3.47 12.97 -6.62
CA ILE A 60 -2.66 11.82 -7.01
C ILE A 60 -3.52 10.68 -7.55
N HIS A 61 -3.01 10.03 -8.59
CA HIS A 61 -3.55 8.79 -9.11
C HIS A 61 -2.68 7.61 -8.70
N ILE A 62 -3.29 6.53 -8.25
CA ILE A 62 -2.67 5.22 -8.04
C ILE A 62 -3.34 4.28 -9.03
N HIS A 63 -2.59 3.89 -10.06
CA HIS A 63 -3.03 2.96 -11.09
C HIS A 63 -2.46 1.58 -10.76
N LEU A 64 -3.29 0.71 -10.22
CA LEU A 64 -2.95 -0.60 -9.72
C LEU A 64 -3.48 -1.70 -10.65
N GLU A 65 -2.58 -2.34 -11.39
CA GLU A 65 -2.86 -3.52 -12.22
C GLU A 65 -2.15 -4.79 -11.70
N GLY A 66 -1.06 -4.62 -10.93
CA GLY A 66 -0.31 -5.70 -10.29
C GLY A 66 -0.90 -6.16 -8.95
N THR A 67 -0.05 -6.76 -8.12
CA THR A 67 -0.41 -7.22 -6.77
C THR A 67 0.42 -6.50 -5.72
N ILE A 68 -0.24 -5.77 -4.82
CA ILE A 68 0.36 -5.37 -3.54
C ILE A 68 0.10 -6.49 -2.55
N GLN A 69 1.14 -7.01 -1.90
CA GLN A 69 1.01 -8.07 -0.90
C GLN A 69 1.64 -7.60 0.42
N PHE A 70 0.87 -7.63 1.50
CA PHE A 70 1.42 -7.43 2.84
C PHE A 70 2.11 -8.69 3.33
N THR A 71 3.20 -8.57 4.07
CA THR A 71 3.80 -9.73 4.74
C THR A 71 2.88 -10.27 5.82
N ASN A 72 3.03 -11.54 6.16
CA ASN A 72 2.23 -12.21 7.18
C ASN A 72 2.89 -12.23 8.57
N ASN A 73 3.91 -11.40 8.81
CA ASN A 73 4.61 -11.33 10.09
C ASN A 73 3.76 -10.58 11.14
N VAL A 74 2.85 -11.30 11.81
CA VAL A 74 1.92 -10.74 12.79
C VAL A 74 2.61 -10.01 13.93
N GLU A 75 3.72 -10.53 14.45
CA GLU A 75 4.46 -9.91 15.56
C GLU A 75 5.02 -8.54 15.15
N LYS A 76 5.61 -8.45 13.95
CA LYS A 76 6.09 -7.18 13.40
C LYS A 76 4.94 -6.18 13.25
N TRP A 77 3.81 -6.61 12.70
CA TRP A 77 2.65 -5.75 12.52
C TRP A 77 2.03 -5.31 13.84
N GLN A 78 1.94 -6.17 14.85
CA GLN A 78 1.45 -5.79 16.18
C GLN A 78 2.32 -4.73 16.85
N LYS A 79 3.63 -4.75 16.60
CA LYS A 79 4.58 -3.78 17.17
C LYS A 79 4.60 -2.44 16.44
N ASN A 80 4.45 -2.45 15.11
CA ASN A 80 4.74 -1.29 14.28
C ASN A 80 3.49 -0.63 13.67
N ALA A 81 2.39 -1.37 13.48
CA ALA A 81 1.20 -0.85 12.82
C ALA A 81 0.53 0.28 13.62
N PHE A 82 -0.32 1.05 12.94
CA PHE A 82 -1.05 2.13 13.60
C PHE A 82 -2.18 1.56 14.46
N TYR A 83 -2.05 1.71 15.77
CA TYR A 83 -3.06 1.26 16.72
C TYR A 83 -4.16 2.31 16.89
N HIS A 84 -5.41 1.89 16.72
CA HIS A 84 -6.61 2.70 16.93
C HIS A 84 -7.34 2.26 18.20
N PRO A 85 -7.13 2.94 19.35
CA PRO A 85 -7.54 2.43 20.65
C PRO A 85 -9.06 2.28 20.82
N PHE A 86 -9.84 3.19 20.23
CA PHE A 86 -11.30 3.15 20.31
C PHE A 86 -11.91 1.95 19.58
N GLN A 87 -11.29 1.50 18.48
CA GLN A 87 -11.73 0.35 17.70
C GLN A 87 -11.01 -0.95 18.11
N ARG A 88 -9.94 -0.83 18.89
CA ARG A 88 -9.01 -1.93 19.22
C ARG A 88 -8.51 -2.64 17.97
N SER A 89 -8.17 -1.87 16.93
CA SER A 89 -7.72 -2.36 15.63
C SER A 89 -6.31 -1.89 15.29
N LEU A 90 -5.60 -2.70 14.50
CA LEU A 90 -4.32 -2.36 13.89
C LEU A 90 -4.53 -2.02 12.41
N MET A 91 -3.90 -0.95 11.96
CA MET A 91 -3.97 -0.49 10.57
C MET A 91 -2.57 -0.46 9.96
N PHE A 92 -2.38 -1.22 8.88
CA PHE A 92 -1.07 -1.32 8.20
C PHE A 92 -0.84 -0.12 7.29
N TRP A 93 -1.93 0.38 6.68
CA TRP A 93 -1.85 1.39 5.64
C TRP A 93 -2.94 2.44 5.80
N LYS A 94 -2.54 3.71 5.90
CA LYS A 94 -3.47 4.84 5.93
C LYS A 94 -3.44 5.59 4.61
N TRP A 95 -4.62 5.82 4.05
CA TRP A 95 -4.82 6.66 2.88
C TRP A 95 -5.62 7.88 3.26
N GLY A 96 -5.14 9.07 2.90
CA GLY A 96 -5.86 10.31 3.16
C GLY A 96 -5.28 11.50 2.41
N GLY A 97 -6.05 12.59 2.40
CA GLY A 97 -5.68 13.80 1.68
C GLY A 97 -6.80 14.26 0.74
N LYS A 98 -6.43 14.97 -0.32
CA LYS A 98 -7.37 15.58 -1.27
C LYS A 98 -7.14 15.02 -2.68
N ASP A 99 -8.23 14.77 -3.41
CA ASP A 99 -8.19 14.34 -4.81
C ASP A 99 -7.32 13.08 -5.03
N VAL A 100 -7.50 12.07 -4.18
CA VAL A 100 -6.84 10.77 -4.27
C VAL A 100 -7.71 9.82 -5.08
N ARG A 101 -7.15 9.23 -6.14
CA ARG A 101 -7.84 8.23 -6.97
C ARG A 101 -7.02 6.94 -7.03
N ILE A 102 -7.59 5.85 -6.55
CA ILE A 102 -7.03 4.50 -6.71
C ILE A 102 -7.92 3.74 -7.70
N TYR A 103 -7.33 3.14 -8.73
CA TYR A 103 -8.09 2.44 -9.78
C TYR A 103 -7.24 1.38 -10.51
N GLY A 104 -7.90 0.50 -11.26
CA GLY A 104 -7.30 -0.60 -12.03
C GLY A 104 -7.94 -1.93 -11.65
N GLU A 105 -7.43 -3.03 -12.20
CA GLU A 105 -7.94 -4.40 -11.94
C GLU A 105 -6.99 -5.24 -11.09
N GLY A 106 -5.96 -4.61 -10.49
CA GLY A 106 -4.99 -5.27 -9.64
C GLY A 106 -5.52 -5.67 -8.26
N THR A 107 -4.64 -6.27 -7.47
CA THR A 107 -4.98 -6.89 -6.17
C THR A 107 -4.26 -6.21 -5.02
N ILE A 108 -4.95 -6.05 -3.90
CA ILE A 108 -4.35 -5.77 -2.59
C ILE A 108 -4.59 -7.00 -1.72
N ASP A 109 -3.54 -7.76 -1.46
CA ASP A 109 -3.56 -8.97 -0.65
C ASP A 109 -3.04 -8.68 0.76
N GLY A 110 -3.94 -8.70 1.74
CA GLY A 110 -3.65 -8.48 3.15
C GLY A 110 -3.13 -9.70 3.91
N GLN A 111 -3.03 -10.88 3.28
CA GLN A 111 -2.61 -12.14 3.92
C GLN A 111 -3.40 -12.48 5.20
N GLY A 112 -4.72 -12.24 5.16
CA GLY A 112 -5.63 -12.30 6.32
C GLY A 112 -5.74 -13.65 7.02
N GLN A 113 -5.47 -14.77 6.34
CA GLN A 113 -5.58 -16.10 6.95
C GLN A 113 -4.62 -16.28 8.14
N ARG A 114 -3.42 -15.69 8.08
CA ARG A 114 -2.46 -15.78 9.19
C ARG A 114 -3.00 -15.08 10.44
N TRP A 115 -3.71 -13.97 10.26
CA TRP A 115 -4.37 -13.23 11.33
C TRP A 115 -5.50 -14.05 11.95
N TRP A 116 -6.34 -14.70 11.14
CA TRP A 116 -7.35 -15.62 11.68
C TRP A 116 -6.72 -16.76 12.47
N ASN A 117 -5.66 -17.40 11.98
CA ASN A 117 -5.01 -18.49 12.70
C ASN A 117 -4.42 -18.05 14.05
N GLU A 118 -3.89 -16.83 14.14
CA GLU A 118 -3.33 -16.28 15.39
C GLU A 118 -4.43 -15.97 16.42
N PHE A 119 -5.62 -15.57 15.95
CA PHE A 119 -6.73 -15.18 16.82
C PHE A 119 -7.84 -16.24 16.98
N SER A 120 -7.83 -17.34 16.20
CA SER A 120 -8.81 -18.41 16.27
C SER A 120 -8.76 -19.25 17.56
N GLY A 121 -7.74 -19.04 18.40
CA GLY A 121 -7.65 -19.62 19.74
C GLY A 121 -7.99 -18.65 20.87
N ALA A 122 -8.44 -17.44 20.55
CA ALA A 122 -8.78 -16.38 21.51
C ALA A 122 -10.30 -16.10 21.61
N GLU A 123 -11.12 -16.97 21.01
CA GLU A 123 -12.58 -17.01 21.20
C GLU A 123 -12.99 -17.83 22.42
#